data_AF-A0A3D1XRF9-F1
#
_entry.id   AF-A0A3D1XRF9-F1
#
_cell.length_a   1.000
_cell.length_b   1.000
_cell.length_c   1.000
_cell.angle_alpha   90.00
_cell.angle_beta   90.00
_cell.angle_gamma   90.00
#
_symmetry.space_group_name_H-M   'P 1'
#
loop_
_entity.id
_entity.type
_entity.pdbx_description
1 polymer ?
#
loop_
_entity_poly.entity_id
_entity_poly.type
_entity_poly.pdbx_seq_one_letter_code
_entity_poly.pdbx_strand_id
1 'polypeptide(L)'
;MKTQKFLHIFILALLGSIFSNSFNLAWAIENKSRVISSYWQSDSTSYSFIAVSHSSLSGLASQIGLVVNAIQTDQTAFGTAVTFTISAGTTQRIFIARTNHSVINSTTIPTASFIIGTTNYKHGHIRIDPVASNPEISINPAITFLESNLELRGFKDVTMLNYWGAIVIESNTTGFAMEFIGDMHDSSAITSMDSSVPVSGVN
;
A
#
# COMPACT_ATOMS: atom_id res chain seq x y z
N MET A 1 21.47 -2.60 55.07
CA MET A 1 20.13 -2.34 54.47
C MET A 1 20.10 -1.30 53.34
N LYS A 2 21.02 -0.32 53.25
CA LYS A 2 20.99 0.71 52.16
C LYS A 2 21.57 0.25 50.82
N THR A 3 22.63 -0.57 50.82
CA THR A 3 23.31 -1.08 49.62
C THR A 3 22.47 -2.06 48.80
N GLN A 4 21.62 -2.83 49.46
CA GLN A 4 20.75 -3.81 48.80
C GLN A 4 19.67 -3.12 47.93
N LYS A 5 19.16 -1.95 48.36
CA LYS A 5 18.17 -1.17 47.58
C LYS A 5 18.77 -0.53 46.34
N PHE A 6 20.02 -0.07 46.41
CA PHE A 6 20.74 0.46 45.26
C PHE A 6 21.03 -0.61 44.20
N LEU A 7 21.38 -1.83 44.62
CA LEU A 7 21.61 -2.93 43.70
C LEU A 7 20.34 -3.34 42.92
N HIS A 8 19.17 -3.34 43.58
CA HIS A 8 17.90 -3.65 42.92
C HIS A 8 17.48 -2.57 41.90
N ILE A 9 17.70 -1.29 42.22
CA ILE A 9 17.41 -0.18 41.30
C ILE A 9 18.35 -0.22 40.09
N PHE A 10 19.62 -0.54 40.31
CA PHE A 10 20.60 -0.67 39.23
C PHE A 10 20.30 -1.86 38.31
N ILE A 11 19.88 -3.00 38.87
CA ILE A 11 19.46 -4.18 38.09
C ILE A 11 18.18 -3.88 37.29
N LEU A 12 17.19 -3.16 37.85
CA LEU A 12 16.01 -2.74 37.10
C LEU A 12 16.35 -1.78 35.95
N ALA A 13 17.24 -0.81 36.18
CA ALA A 13 17.69 0.12 35.15
C ALA A 13 18.49 -0.59 34.04
N LEU A 14 19.32 -1.56 34.42
CA LEU A 14 20.10 -2.37 33.48
C LEU A 14 19.19 -3.28 32.66
N LEU A 15 18.21 -3.97 33.26
CA LEU A 15 17.21 -4.73 32.49
C LEU A 15 16.42 -3.81 31.54
N GLY A 16 15.99 -2.64 31.99
CA GLY A 16 15.33 -1.64 31.13
C GLY A 16 16.18 -1.21 29.93
N SER A 17 17.51 -1.16 30.08
CA SER A 17 18.47 -0.83 29.01
C SER A 17 18.78 -1.99 28.04
N ILE A 18 18.55 -3.25 28.45
CA ILE A 18 18.79 -4.44 27.61
C ILE A 18 17.52 -4.78 26.79
N PHE A 19 16.33 -4.43 27.30
CA PHE A 19 15.04 -4.63 26.62
C PHE A 19 14.56 -3.40 25.79
N SER A 20 15.35 -2.33 25.68
CA SER A 20 14.90 -1.04 25.10
C SER A 20 14.77 -1.02 23.58
N ASN A 21 15.27 -2.02 22.86
CA ASN A 21 15.09 -2.07 21.41
C ASN A 21 13.68 -2.54 21.01
N SER A 22 12.91 -3.08 21.95
CA SER A 22 11.59 -3.66 21.68
C SER A 22 10.41 -2.77 22.07
N PHE A 23 10.64 -1.62 22.73
CA PHE A 23 9.57 -0.68 23.11
C PHE A 23 9.25 0.37 22.04
N ASN A 24 10.02 0.44 20.94
CA ASN A 24 9.74 1.31 19.79
C ASN A 24 8.96 0.61 18.66
N LEU A 25 8.52 -0.63 18.85
CA LEU A 25 7.66 -1.35 17.88
C LEU A 25 6.16 -1.18 18.17
N ALA A 26 5.80 -0.22 19.03
CA ALA A 26 4.44 0.26 19.20
C ALA A 26 4.00 1.04 17.95
N TRP A 27 3.67 0.30 16.90
CA TRP A 27 2.71 0.67 15.85
C TRP A 27 2.93 2.01 15.17
N ALA A 28 4.13 2.25 14.65
CA ALA A 28 4.21 3.08 13.45
C ALA A 28 3.60 2.27 12.28
N ILE A 29 2.26 2.28 12.17
CA ILE A 29 1.65 2.10 10.86
C ILE A 29 2.14 3.31 10.06
N GLU A 30 3.25 3.12 9.35
CA GLU A 30 3.84 4.15 8.49
C GLU A 30 2.85 4.40 7.35
N ASN A 31 1.96 5.37 7.53
CA ASN A 31 0.88 5.72 6.60
C ASN A 31 1.35 6.72 5.53
N LYS A 32 2.61 7.18 5.60
CA LYS A 32 3.15 8.22 4.71
C LYS A 32 3.29 7.76 3.25
N SER A 33 3.37 6.45 3.03
CA SER A 33 3.71 5.85 1.73
C SER A 33 2.81 4.64 1.41
N ARG A 34 1.57 4.61 1.90
CA ARG A 34 0.63 3.50 1.71
C ARG A 34 -0.69 4.00 1.15
N VAL A 35 -1.33 3.15 0.34
CA VAL A 35 -2.68 3.40 -0.17
C VAL A 35 -3.65 2.39 0.44
N ILE A 36 -4.79 2.86 0.89
CA ILE A 36 -5.83 2.03 1.52
C ILE A 36 -7.15 2.17 0.77
N SER A 37 -7.83 1.06 0.52
CA SER A 37 -9.26 1.09 0.18
C SER A 37 -10.07 0.52 1.34
N SER A 38 -11.10 1.25 1.77
CA SER A 38 -11.87 0.91 2.97
C SER A 38 -12.73 -0.36 2.81
N TYR A 39 -13.04 -0.76 1.58
CA TYR A 39 -13.97 -1.85 1.32
C TYR A 39 -13.61 -2.68 0.08
N TRP A 40 -13.56 -4.00 0.25
CA TRP A 40 -13.66 -5.00 -0.81
C TRP A 40 -14.64 -6.09 -0.39
N GLN A 41 -15.26 -6.78 -1.34
CA GLN A 41 -16.02 -8.00 -1.08
C GLN A 41 -15.83 -9.06 -2.16
N SER A 42 -16.07 -10.31 -1.78
CA SER A 42 -16.13 -11.43 -2.71
C SER A 42 -17.03 -12.54 -2.18
N ASP A 43 -17.88 -13.07 -3.05
CA ASP A 43 -18.72 -14.25 -2.79
C ASP A 43 -19.14 -14.96 -4.08
N SER A 44 -20.24 -15.73 -4.05
CA SER A 44 -20.78 -16.40 -5.23
C SER A 44 -21.46 -15.46 -6.25
N THR A 45 -21.72 -14.22 -5.87
CA THR A 45 -22.46 -13.22 -6.63
C THR A 45 -21.72 -11.90 -6.80
N SER A 46 -20.50 -11.79 -6.28
CA SER A 46 -19.72 -10.57 -6.28
C SER A 46 -18.21 -10.82 -6.27
N TYR A 47 -17.50 -9.87 -6.86
CA TYR A 47 -16.04 -9.78 -6.80
C TYR A 47 -15.61 -8.31 -6.72
N SER A 48 -14.35 -8.07 -6.36
CA SER A 48 -13.76 -6.74 -6.40
C SER A 48 -12.72 -6.64 -7.51
N PHE A 49 -12.70 -5.50 -8.18
CA PHE A 49 -11.74 -5.17 -9.22
C PHE A 49 -10.92 -3.94 -8.81
N ILE A 50 -9.62 -3.97 -9.09
CA ILE A 50 -8.70 -2.86 -8.86
C ILE A 50 -7.81 -2.70 -10.11
N ALA A 51 -7.64 -1.46 -10.55
CA ALA A 51 -6.67 -1.03 -11.54
C ALA A 51 -5.67 -0.09 -10.88
N VAL A 52 -4.39 -0.43 -11.01
CA VAL A 52 -3.27 0.42 -10.59
C VAL A 52 -2.59 0.94 -11.85
N SER A 53 -2.43 2.25 -11.99
CA SER A 53 -1.85 2.86 -13.19
C SER A 53 -0.68 3.78 -12.87
N HIS A 54 0.37 3.68 -13.66
CA HIS A 54 1.51 4.58 -13.61
C HIS A 54 1.39 5.64 -14.72
N SER A 55 1.13 6.90 -14.34
CA SER A 55 0.83 8.02 -15.25
C SER A 55 2.02 8.53 -16.08
N SER A 56 3.24 8.04 -15.81
CA SER A 56 4.49 8.45 -16.49
C SER A 56 4.86 9.92 -16.26
N LEU A 57 4.45 10.48 -15.12
CA LEU A 57 4.74 11.86 -14.78
C LEU A 57 6.23 12.05 -14.44
N SER A 58 6.77 13.21 -14.83
CA SER A 58 8.08 13.69 -14.39
C SER A 58 8.09 13.79 -12.86
N GLY A 59 8.96 13.04 -12.19
CA GLY A 59 9.01 12.94 -10.72
C GLY A 59 8.72 11.54 -10.18
N LEU A 60 8.11 10.66 -10.98
CA LEU A 60 7.98 9.24 -10.66
C LEU A 60 9.20 8.45 -11.11
N ALA A 61 9.60 7.44 -10.34
CA ALA A 61 10.53 6.43 -10.83
C ALA A 61 9.88 5.68 -12.00
N SER A 62 10.63 5.33 -13.04
CA SER A 62 10.09 4.62 -14.21
C SER A 62 9.50 3.24 -13.89
N GLN A 63 9.79 2.72 -12.69
CA GLN A 63 9.28 1.46 -12.16
C GLN A 63 9.03 1.60 -10.66
N ILE A 64 7.84 1.17 -10.21
CA ILE A 64 7.44 1.19 -8.80
C ILE A 64 6.99 -0.22 -8.40
N GLY A 65 7.63 -0.78 -7.38
CA GLY A 65 7.30 -2.08 -6.82
C GLY A 65 6.27 -1.96 -5.71
N LEU A 66 5.26 -2.82 -5.72
CA LEU A 66 4.15 -2.75 -4.77
C LEU A 66 3.53 -4.12 -4.44
N VAL A 67 2.93 -4.18 -3.25
CA VAL A 67 2.27 -5.36 -2.69
C VAL A 67 0.83 -5.00 -2.37
N VAL A 68 -0.13 -5.73 -2.92
CA VAL A 68 -1.57 -5.52 -2.71
C VAL A 68 -2.11 -6.64 -1.82
N ASN A 69 -2.63 -6.25 -0.66
CA ASN A 69 -3.18 -7.16 0.34
C ASN A 69 -4.69 -6.96 0.45
N ALA A 70 -5.46 -8.05 0.37
CA ALA A 70 -6.85 -8.07 0.77
C ALA A 70 -6.95 -8.59 2.20
N ILE A 71 -7.29 -7.70 3.13
CA ILE A 71 -7.34 -7.99 4.57
C ILE A 71 -8.79 -8.08 4.98
N GLN A 72 -9.15 -9.17 5.65
CA GLN A 72 -10.49 -9.41 6.17
C GLN A 72 -10.77 -8.56 7.41
N THR A 73 -12.03 -8.50 7.83
CA THR A 73 -12.44 -7.79 9.05
C THR A 73 -11.82 -8.35 10.33
N ASP A 74 -11.46 -9.64 10.34
CA ASP A 74 -10.72 -10.29 11.43
C ASP A 74 -9.20 -10.07 11.37
N GLN A 75 -8.75 -9.15 10.49
CA GLN A 75 -7.35 -8.78 10.25
C GLN A 75 -6.48 -9.87 9.59
N THR A 76 -7.07 -11.01 9.20
CA THR A 76 -6.34 -12.04 8.47
C THR A 76 -6.33 -11.76 6.97
N ALA A 77 -5.33 -12.28 6.24
CA ALA A 77 -5.32 -12.19 4.79
C ALA A 77 -6.42 -13.06 4.18
N PHE A 78 -7.15 -12.53 3.18
CA PHE A 78 -8.17 -13.30 2.45
C PHE A 78 -7.57 -14.36 1.52
N GLY A 79 -6.44 -14.02 0.91
CA GLY A 79 -5.69 -14.88 0.00
C GLY A 79 -4.25 -14.38 -0.09
N THR A 80 -3.47 -14.98 -0.98
CA THR A 80 -2.08 -14.56 -1.20
C THR A 80 -2.03 -13.15 -1.76
N ALA A 81 -1.23 -12.28 -1.14
CA ALA A 81 -0.99 -10.93 -1.62
C ALA A 81 -0.37 -10.94 -3.02
N VAL A 82 -0.73 -9.94 -3.82
CA VAL A 82 -0.20 -9.77 -5.18
C VAL A 82 0.97 -8.79 -5.12
N THR A 83 2.15 -9.24 -5.51
CA THR A 83 3.36 -8.41 -5.59
C THR A 83 3.78 -8.25 -7.04
N PHE A 84 3.98 -7.02 -7.49
CA PHE A 84 4.46 -6.74 -8.85
C PHE A 84 5.19 -5.40 -8.93
N THR A 85 5.87 -5.18 -10.06
CA THR A 85 6.46 -3.90 -10.42
C THR A 85 5.66 -3.31 -11.58
N ILE A 86 5.08 -2.12 -11.38
CA ILE A 86 4.42 -1.38 -12.43
C ILE A 86 5.44 -0.50 -13.16
N SER A 87 5.36 -0.47 -14.49
CA SER A 87 6.26 0.35 -15.32
C SER A 87 5.55 1.62 -15.76
N ALA A 88 6.31 2.66 -16.10
CA ALA A 88 5.75 3.89 -16.61
C ALA A 88 4.83 3.65 -17.81
N GLY A 89 3.60 4.17 -17.72
CA GLY A 89 2.62 4.16 -18.80
C GLY A 89 1.80 2.88 -18.85
N THR A 90 1.93 2.00 -17.85
CA THR A 90 1.19 0.75 -17.79
C THR A 90 0.13 0.76 -16.69
N THR A 91 -0.85 -0.13 -16.84
CA THR A 91 -1.91 -0.40 -15.87
C THR A 91 -1.92 -1.88 -15.54
N GLN A 92 -1.84 -2.21 -14.26
CA GLN A 92 -2.05 -3.57 -13.77
C GLN A 92 -3.48 -3.73 -13.26
N ARG A 93 -4.12 -4.81 -13.70
CA ARG A 93 -5.45 -5.22 -13.23
C ARG A 93 -5.33 -6.30 -12.16
N ILE A 94 -6.11 -6.17 -11.11
CA ILE A 94 -6.15 -7.09 -9.97
C ILE A 94 -7.60 -7.42 -9.68
N PHE A 95 -7.89 -8.71 -9.53
CA PHE A 95 -9.20 -9.19 -9.11
C PHE A 95 -9.11 -9.84 -7.74
N ILE A 96 -10.10 -9.58 -6.91
CA ILE A 96 -10.30 -10.26 -5.63
C ILE A 96 -11.59 -11.06 -5.76
N ALA A 97 -11.43 -12.37 -5.79
CA ALA A 97 -12.52 -13.28 -6.12
C ALA A 97 -12.44 -14.54 -5.26
N ARG A 98 -13.57 -15.24 -5.16
CA ARG A 98 -13.63 -16.54 -4.51
C ARG A 98 -12.90 -17.58 -5.33
N THR A 99 -12.52 -18.68 -4.69
CA THR A 99 -12.03 -19.86 -5.41
C THR A 99 -13.09 -20.40 -6.40
N ASN A 100 -12.61 -20.97 -7.51
CA ASN A 100 -13.43 -21.55 -8.58
C ASN A 100 -14.43 -20.57 -9.23
N HIS A 101 -14.06 -19.30 -9.37
CA HIS A 101 -14.84 -18.35 -10.15
C HIS A 101 -14.78 -18.71 -11.65
N SER A 102 -15.93 -18.81 -12.32
CA SER A 102 -16.03 -19.29 -13.71
C SER A 102 -15.37 -18.38 -14.75
N VAL A 103 -15.47 -17.05 -14.57
CA VAL A 103 -14.91 -16.05 -15.47
C VAL A 103 -13.67 -15.34 -14.91
N ILE A 104 -13.66 -15.00 -13.61
CA ILE A 104 -12.58 -14.23 -12.99
C ILE A 104 -11.46 -15.18 -12.52
N ASN A 105 -10.63 -15.60 -13.47
CA ASN A 105 -9.47 -16.48 -13.22
C ASN A 105 -8.34 -16.24 -14.25
N SER A 106 -7.16 -16.80 -13.97
CA SER A 106 -5.96 -16.62 -14.80
C SER A 106 -6.03 -17.27 -16.17
N THR A 107 -6.92 -18.25 -16.38
CA THR A 107 -7.12 -18.86 -17.70
C THR A 107 -7.89 -17.92 -18.62
N THR A 108 -8.93 -17.27 -18.09
CA THR A 108 -9.79 -16.36 -18.87
C THR A 108 -9.21 -14.96 -19.00
N ILE A 109 -8.47 -14.47 -17.99
CA ILE A 109 -7.86 -13.13 -17.98
C ILE A 109 -6.36 -13.23 -17.65
N PRO A 110 -5.52 -13.72 -18.59
CA PRO A 110 -4.12 -14.08 -18.32
C PRO A 110 -3.21 -12.89 -17.99
N THR A 111 -3.64 -11.66 -18.29
CA THR A 111 -2.89 -10.43 -18.04
C THR A 111 -3.20 -9.80 -16.68
N ALA A 112 -4.19 -10.32 -15.96
CA ALA A 112 -4.56 -9.82 -14.65
C ALA A 112 -3.88 -10.61 -13.53
N SER A 113 -3.81 -10.00 -12.35
CA SER A 113 -3.41 -10.64 -11.12
C SER A 113 -4.63 -10.95 -10.26
N PHE A 114 -4.50 -11.91 -9.35
CA PHE A 114 -5.64 -12.42 -8.59
C PHE A 114 -5.27 -12.61 -7.13
N ILE A 115 -6.13 -12.13 -6.24
CA ILE A 115 -6.16 -12.51 -4.82
C ILE A 115 -7.37 -13.44 -4.66
N ILE A 116 -7.11 -14.74 -4.65
CA ILE A 116 -8.16 -15.76 -4.56
C ILE A 116 -8.23 -16.30 -3.14
N GLY A 117 -9.43 -16.30 -2.57
CA GLY A 117 -9.69 -16.81 -1.23
C GLY A 117 -10.76 -17.90 -1.21
N THR A 118 -11.57 -17.91 -0.14
CA THR A 118 -12.59 -18.95 0.09
C THR A 118 -13.86 -18.76 -0.75
N THR A 119 -14.77 -19.74 -0.73
CA THR A 119 -16.06 -19.68 -1.44
C THR A 119 -17.12 -18.81 -0.77
N ASN A 120 -17.03 -18.62 0.55
CA ASN A 120 -18.04 -17.89 1.32
C ASN A 120 -17.86 -16.39 1.16
N TYR A 121 -18.94 -15.65 1.44
CA TYR A 121 -18.89 -14.20 1.50
C TYR A 121 -17.84 -13.70 2.48
N LYS A 122 -16.92 -12.89 1.96
CA LYS A 122 -15.87 -12.21 2.70
C LYS A 122 -15.75 -10.77 2.24
N HIS A 123 -15.35 -9.92 3.17
CA HIS A 123 -15.12 -8.51 2.92
C HIS A 123 -14.07 -7.97 3.90
N GLY A 124 -13.59 -6.77 3.63
CA GLY A 124 -12.66 -6.07 4.50
C GLY A 124 -12.05 -4.87 3.80
N HIS A 125 -10.78 -4.58 4.05
CA HIS A 125 -10.08 -3.45 3.45
C HIS A 125 -8.88 -3.90 2.61
N ILE A 126 -8.48 -3.06 1.66
CA ILE A 126 -7.29 -3.24 0.85
C ILE A 126 -6.17 -2.42 1.44
N ARG A 127 -4.97 -3.00 1.46
CA ARG A 127 -3.75 -2.32 1.84
C ARG A 127 -2.67 -2.51 0.81
N ILE A 128 -2.17 -1.39 0.30
CA ILE A 128 -1.18 -1.35 -0.77
C ILE A 128 0.10 -0.75 -0.21
N ASP A 129 1.15 -1.55 -0.27
CA ASP A 129 2.44 -1.28 0.35
C ASP A 129 3.52 -1.13 -0.73
N PRO A 130 4.45 -0.17 -0.59
CA PRO A 130 5.62 -0.10 -1.44
C PRO A 130 6.55 -1.26 -1.12
N VAL A 131 7.19 -1.82 -2.14
CA VAL A 131 8.27 -2.79 -1.95
C VAL A 131 9.56 -2.08 -1.51
N ALA A 132 9.72 -0.80 -1.85
CA ALA A 132 10.86 0.01 -1.44
C ALA A 132 10.83 0.29 0.06
N SER A 133 11.98 0.19 0.74
CA SER A 133 12.10 0.50 2.18
C SER A 133 12.06 2.00 2.48
N ASN A 134 12.45 2.84 1.51
CA ASN A 134 12.44 4.30 1.60
C ASN A 134 11.84 4.90 0.32
N PRO A 135 10.54 4.69 0.06
CA PRO A 135 9.86 5.17 -1.14
C PRO A 135 9.93 6.69 -1.31
N GLU A 136 10.07 7.43 -0.21
CA GLU A 136 10.22 8.88 -0.13
C GLU A 136 11.57 9.40 -0.60
N ILE A 137 12.56 8.52 -0.77
CA ILE A 137 13.90 8.90 -1.23
C ILE A 137 13.97 8.76 -2.75
N SER A 138 14.34 9.87 -3.39
CA SER A 138 14.62 9.96 -4.83
C SER A 138 15.62 8.89 -5.28
N ILE A 139 15.44 8.31 -6.48
CA ILE A 139 16.45 7.44 -7.12
C ILE A 139 17.80 8.12 -7.34
N ASN A 140 17.81 9.45 -7.37
CA ASN A 140 19.01 10.26 -7.53
C ASN A 140 19.06 11.36 -6.43
N PRO A 141 19.45 10.99 -5.20
CA PRO A 141 19.40 11.92 -4.06
C PRO A 141 20.51 12.99 -4.12
N ALA A 142 21.51 12.81 -4.98
CA ALA A 142 22.60 13.77 -5.17
C ALA A 142 22.19 15.00 -6.00
N ILE A 143 21.08 14.93 -6.73
CA ILE A 143 20.49 16.07 -7.44
C ILE A 143 19.83 16.97 -6.39
N THR A 144 20.52 18.05 -6.04
CA THR A 144 20.07 19.02 -5.05
C THR A 144 18.82 19.76 -5.53
N PHE A 145 17.99 20.25 -4.60
CA PHE A 145 16.78 21.03 -4.90
C PHE A 145 17.01 22.27 -5.79
N LEU A 146 18.27 22.70 -5.94
CA LEU A 146 18.67 23.83 -6.78
C LEU A 146 18.71 23.46 -8.28
N GLU A 147 18.84 22.17 -8.61
CA GLU A 147 18.69 21.65 -9.97
C GLU A 147 17.22 21.21 -10.14
N SER A 148 16.38 22.13 -10.59
CA SER A 148 14.91 22.02 -10.69
C SER A 148 14.37 20.96 -11.67
N ASN A 149 15.13 19.91 -11.96
CA ASN A 149 14.70 18.84 -12.86
C ASN A 149 13.99 17.75 -12.06
N LEU A 150 12.69 17.96 -11.79
CA LEU A 150 11.81 16.97 -11.18
C LEU A 150 11.88 15.61 -11.92
N GLU A 151 12.14 15.63 -13.22
CA GLU A 151 12.38 14.47 -14.09
C GLU A 151 13.44 13.49 -13.58
N LEU A 152 14.46 13.98 -12.86
CA LEU A 152 15.59 13.15 -12.43
C LEU A 152 15.47 12.63 -10.99
N ARG A 153 14.41 13.04 -10.26
CA ARG A 153 14.24 12.70 -8.83
C ARG A 153 13.41 11.44 -8.57
N GLY A 154 12.94 10.75 -9.62
CA GLY A 154 11.99 9.63 -9.59
C GLY A 154 11.77 8.94 -8.24
N PHE A 155 10.64 9.20 -7.59
CA PHE A 155 10.26 8.56 -6.33
C PHE A 155 9.63 7.18 -6.57
N LYS A 156 9.83 6.26 -5.63
CA LYS A 156 9.28 4.88 -5.69
C LYS A 156 8.06 4.74 -4.78
N ASP A 157 7.28 5.80 -4.68
CA ASP A 157 6.15 5.88 -3.75
C ASP A 157 4.86 5.43 -4.45
N VAL A 158 4.15 4.51 -3.81
CA VAL A 158 2.88 3.98 -4.31
C VAL A 158 1.76 5.01 -4.20
N THR A 159 1.88 5.98 -3.30
CA THR A 159 0.92 7.09 -3.16
C THR A 159 0.87 7.99 -4.38
N MET A 160 1.89 7.95 -5.24
CA MET A 160 1.94 8.71 -6.48
C MET A 160 1.39 7.96 -7.70
N LEU A 161 0.83 6.76 -7.50
CA LEU A 161 0.14 6.01 -8.54
C LEU A 161 -1.36 6.34 -8.55
N ASN A 162 -2.00 6.10 -9.69
CA ASN A 162 -3.44 6.27 -9.82
C ASN A 162 -4.15 4.94 -9.55
N TYR A 163 -5.19 4.97 -8.71
CA TYR A 163 -5.98 3.80 -8.37
C TYR A 163 -7.43 4.01 -8.77
N TRP A 164 -8.01 2.96 -9.35
CA TRP A 164 -9.44 2.89 -9.58
C TRP A 164 -9.91 1.50 -9.24
N GLY A 165 -11.10 1.38 -8.70
CA GLY A 165 -11.64 0.08 -8.32
C GLY A 165 -13.15 0.09 -8.25
N ALA A 166 -13.72 -1.10 -8.31
CA ALA A 166 -15.14 -1.30 -8.24
C ALA A 166 -15.47 -2.62 -7.55
N ILE A 167 -16.57 -2.59 -6.81
CA ILE A 167 -17.27 -3.77 -6.36
C ILE A 167 -18.30 -4.13 -7.41
N VAL A 168 -18.20 -5.33 -7.95
CA VAL A 168 -19.13 -5.82 -8.96
C VAL A 168 -20.08 -6.82 -8.31
N ILE A 169 -21.38 -6.57 -8.46
CA ILE A 169 -22.47 -7.47 -8.06
C ILE A 169 -22.99 -8.13 -9.32
N GLU A 170 -22.47 -9.33 -9.59
CA GLU A 170 -22.74 -10.09 -10.81
C GLU A 170 -24.21 -10.48 -10.93
N SER A 171 -24.88 -10.79 -9.82
CA SER A 171 -26.29 -11.20 -9.81
C SER A 171 -27.23 -10.16 -10.40
N ASN A 172 -26.88 -8.87 -10.28
CA ASN A 172 -27.69 -7.75 -10.75
C ASN A 172 -27.00 -6.94 -11.86
N THR A 173 -25.81 -7.34 -12.31
CA THR A 173 -24.98 -6.57 -13.26
C THR A 173 -24.74 -5.13 -12.80
N THR A 174 -24.69 -4.90 -11.48
CA THR A 174 -24.49 -3.58 -10.86
C THR A 174 -23.15 -3.51 -10.15
N GLY A 175 -22.80 -2.34 -9.64
CA GLY A 175 -21.62 -2.18 -8.80
C GLY A 175 -21.51 -0.78 -8.22
N PHE A 176 -20.46 -0.56 -7.43
CA PHE A 176 -20.10 0.75 -6.91
C PHE A 176 -18.59 0.92 -6.91
N ALA A 177 -18.14 2.17 -7.05
CA ALA A 177 -16.72 2.50 -7.04
C ALA A 177 -16.12 2.33 -5.65
N MET A 178 -14.84 1.94 -5.62
CA MET A 178 -14.03 1.88 -4.42
C MET A 178 -13.28 3.21 -4.23
N GLU A 179 -13.14 3.63 -2.98
CA GLU A 179 -12.32 4.78 -2.61
C GLU A 179 -10.90 4.35 -2.27
N PHE A 180 -9.89 5.11 -2.69
CA PHE A 180 -8.48 4.84 -2.44
C PHE A 180 -7.80 6.01 -1.74
N ILE A 181 -7.66 5.89 -0.42
CA ILE A 181 -7.06 6.90 0.43
C ILE A 181 -5.54 6.89 0.29
N GLY A 182 -4.98 8.07 0.03
CA GLY A 182 -3.54 8.30 -0.07
C GLY A 182 -2.98 8.04 -1.46
N ASP A 183 -3.84 7.94 -2.48
CA ASP A 183 -3.39 7.88 -3.86
C ASP A 183 -3.07 9.27 -4.45
N MET A 184 -2.75 9.29 -5.74
CA MET A 184 -2.41 10.53 -6.45
C MET A 184 -3.58 11.51 -6.53
N HIS A 185 -4.82 11.05 -6.40
CA HIS A 185 -6.01 11.90 -6.41
C HIS A 185 -6.25 12.58 -5.06
N ASP A 186 -5.78 11.95 -3.97
CA ASP A 186 -5.93 12.43 -2.59
C ASP A 186 -4.71 13.20 -2.07
N SER A 187 -3.69 13.38 -2.91
CA SER A 187 -2.44 14.01 -2.50
C SER A 187 -2.56 15.54 -2.46
N SER A 188 -2.94 16.10 -1.30
CA SER A 188 -2.83 17.54 -1.05
C SER A 188 -1.53 17.87 -0.30
N ALA A 189 -0.62 18.64 -0.92
CA ALA A 189 0.56 19.17 -0.25
C ALA A 189 0.18 20.37 0.65
N ILE A 190 0.47 20.31 1.95
CA ILE A 190 0.41 21.48 2.84
C ILE A 190 1.70 22.29 2.72
N THR A 191 1.61 23.62 2.73
CA THR A 191 2.69 24.57 2.38
C THR A 191 3.91 24.59 3.31
N SER A 192 3.94 23.74 4.34
CA SER A 192 5.01 23.65 5.33
C SER A 192 5.05 22.25 5.92
N MET A 193 5.91 21.38 5.39
CA MET A 193 6.34 20.18 6.10
C MET A 193 7.85 20.06 6.01
N ASP A 194 8.51 20.15 7.16
CA ASP A 194 9.76 19.45 7.36
C ASP A 194 9.41 17.95 7.29
N SER A 195 9.88 17.23 6.27
CA SER A 195 9.66 15.78 6.05
C SER A 195 8.41 15.27 5.28
N SER A 196 7.72 16.08 4.45
CA SER A 196 6.69 15.53 3.52
C SER A 196 7.28 14.93 2.24
N VAL A 197 6.72 13.80 1.80
CA VAL A 197 6.93 13.26 0.44
C VAL A 197 6.39 14.27 -0.58
N PRO A 198 7.15 14.61 -1.64
CA PRO A 198 6.65 15.50 -2.68
C PRO A 198 5.46 14.87 -3.41
N VAL A 199 4.43 15.65 -3.68
CA VAL A 199 3.23 15.15 -4.38
C VAL A 199 3.45 15.24 -5.89
N SER A 200 2.98 14.22 -6.62
CA SER A 200 2.85 14.25 -8.08
C SER A 200 1.62 15.08 -8.46
N GLY A 201 1.82 16.33 -8.87
CA GLY A 201 0.77 17.24 -9.32
C GLY A 201 1.36 18.52 -9.89
N VAL A 202 0.72 19.05 -10.94
CA VAL A 202 1.20 20.18 -11.74
C VAL A 202 1.39 21.42 -10.85
N ASN A 203 2.54 22.08 -11.01
CA ASN A 203 2.64 23.53 -10.82
C ASN A 203 3.00 24.13 -12.16
#